data_AF-V5SHU3-F1
#
_entry.id   AF-V5SHU3-F1
#
_cell.length_a   1.000
_cell.length_b   1.000
_cell.length_c   1.000
_cell.angle_alpha   90.00
_cell.angle_beta   90.00
_cell.angle_gamma   90.00
#
_symmetry.space_group_name_H-M   'P 1'
#
loop_
_entity.id
_entity.type
_entity.pdbx_description
1 polymer ?
#
loop_
_entity_poly.entity_id
_entity_poly.type
_entity_poly.pdbx_seq_one_letter_code
_entity_poly.pdbx_strand_id
1 'polypeptide(L)' 'MTAEIVNLRKARKARDRVAKEQRATENRVKFGRTKTERQQAKAEDALHVRRLEAQKRDGGKYGGGNDESGASS' A
#
# COMPACT_ATOMS: atom_id res chain seq x y z
N MET A 1 -43.80 -12.59 -20.18
CA MET A 1 -42.51 -12.46 -19.48
C MET A 1 -42.80 -12.40 -17.99
N THR A 2 -42.33 -13.38 -17.23
CA THR A 2 -42.64 -13.52 -15.79
C THR A 2 -41.63 -12.73 -14.97
N ALA A 3 -42.08 -11.73 -14.23
CA ALA A 3 -41.22 -10.99 -13.31
C ALA A 3 -40.80 -11.91 -12.16
N GLU A 4 -39.51 -12.19 -12.07
CA GLU A 4 -38.94 -13.01 -11.00
C GLU A 4 -38.89 -12.18 -9.71
N ILE A 5 -39.66 -12.59 -8.70
CA ILE A 5 -39.75 -11.88 -7.42
C ILE A 5 -38.44 -12.10 -6.66
N VAL A 6 -37.46 -11.22 -6.91
CA VAL A 6 -36.16 -11.29 -6.25
C VAL A 6 -36.26 -10.76 -4.81
N ASN A 7 -35.84 -11.60 -3.87
CA ASN A 7 -35.79 -11.20 -2.47
C ASN A 7 -34.57 -10.29 -2.22
N LEU A 8 -34.82 -8.98 -2.18
CA LEU A 8 -33.78 -7.96 -1.96
C LEU A 8 -33.01 -8.13 -0.64
N ARG A 9 -33.61 -8.75 0.39
CA ARG A 9 -32.91 -9.04 1.66
C ARG A 9 -31.83 -10.10 1.46
N LYS A 10 -32.15 -11.17 0.72
CA LYS A 10 -31.18 -12.22 0.39
C LYS A 10 -30.05 -11.65 -0.50
N ALA A 11 -30.40 -10.84 -1.48
CA ALA A 11 -29.43 -10.18 -2.36
C ALA A 11 -28.46 -9.26 -1.59
N ARG A 12 -28.97 -8.43 -0.66
CA ARG A 12 -28.13 -7.60 0.22
C ARG A 12 -27.19 -8.45 1.08
N LYS A 13 -27.72 -9.48 1.74
CA LYS A 13 -26.92 -10.39 2.58
C LYS A 13 -25.82 -11.11 1.79
N ALA A 14 -26.08 -11.48 0.55
CA ALA A 14 -25.09 -12.08 -0.34
C ALA A 14 -23.96 -11.09 -0.66
N ARG A 15 -24.30 -9.84 -1.03
CA ARG A 15 -23.32 -8.77 -1.26
C ARG A 15 -22.45 -8.50 -0.04
N ASP A 16 -23.06 -8.40 1.14
CA ASP A 16 -22.35 -8.12 2.39
C ASP A 16 -21.37 -9.25 2.74
N ARG A 17 -21.75 -10.50 2.49
CA ARG A 17 -20.88 -11.66 2.68
C ARG A 17 -19.65 -11.60 1.77
N VAL A 18 -19.86 -11.34 0.48
CA VAL A 18 -18.77 -11.20 -0.50
C VAL A 18 -17.82 -10.07 -0.11
N ALA A 19 -18.35 -8.91 0.27
CA ALA A 19 -17.54 -7.78 0.72
C ALA A 19 -16.71 -8.12 1.98
N LYS A 20 -17.29 -8.88 2.91
CA LYS A 20 -16.57 -9.35 4.12
C LYS A 20 -15.45 -10.33 3.78
N GLU A 21 -15.68 -11.25 2.85
CA GLU A 21 -14.67 -12.20 2.37
C GLU A 21 -13.51 -11.49 1.67
N GLN A 22 -13.78 -10.53 0.79
CA GLN A 22 -12.76 -9.70 0.14
C GLN A 22 -11.90 -8.97 1.17
N ARG A 23 -12.53 -8.28 2.14
CA ARG A 23 -11.80 -7.63 3.23
C ARG A 23 -10.97 -8.63 4.06
N ALA A 24 -11.48 -9.83 4.30
CA ALA A 24 -10.73 -10.86 5.01
C ALA A 24 -9.52 -11.37 4.20
N THR A 25 -9.63 -11.49 2.87
CA THR A 25 -8.50 -11.83 2.01
C THR A 25 -7.45 -10.73 1.99
N GLU A 26 -7.85 -9.47 1.85
CA GLU A 26 -6.93 -8.34 1.96
C GLU A 26 -6.25 -8.28 3.31
N ASN A 27 -7.01 -8.48 4.40
CA ASN A 27 -6.46 -8.51 5.75
C ASN A 27 -5.55 -9.71 5.97
N ARG A 28 -5.80 -10.87 5.35
CA ARG A 28 -4.88 -12.01 5.40
C ARG A 28 -3.58 -11.71 4.66
N VAL A 29 -3.61 -10.98 3.55
CA VAL A 29 -2.39 -10.55 2.86
C VAL A 29 -1.64 -9.48 3.67
N LYS A 30 -2.35 -8.50 4.22
CA LYS A 30 -1.80 -7.36 4.98
C LYS A 30 -1.30 -7.77 6.37
N PHE A 31 -2.03 -8.66 7.06
CA PHE A 31 -1.82 -9.02 8.46
C PHE A 31 -1.52 -10.51 8.70
N GLY A 32 -1.68 -11.37 7.70
CA GLY A 32 -1.30 -12.79 7.80
C GLY A 32 0.20 -13.04 7.70
N ARG A 33 0.99 -12.01 7.35
CA ARG A 33 2.43 -12.02 7.58
C ARG A 33 2.70 -11.84 9.06
N THR A 34 3.37 -12.82 9.64
CA THR A 34 3.88 -12.81 11.01
C THR A 34 4.82 -11.62 11.23
N LYS A 35 5.00 -11.19 12.48
CA LYS A 35 5.87 -10.04 12.83
C LYS A 35 7.30 -10.25 12.29
N THR A 36 7.78 -11.49 12.31
CA THR A 36 9.09 -11.92 11.81
C THR A 36 9.20 -11.77 10.29
N GLU A 37 8.22 -12.24 9.52
CA GLU A 37 8.22 -12.10 8.06
C GLU A 37 8.12 -10.63 7.62
N ARG A 38 7.35 -9.82 8.35
CA ARG A 38 7.27 -8.38 8.09
C ARG A 38 8.60 -7.66 8.37
N GLN A 39 9.32 -8.10 9.40
CA GLN A 39 10.65 -7.55 9.72
C GLN A 39 11.70 -7.98 8.69
N GLN A 40 11.65 -9.23 8.24
CA GLN A 40 12.52 -9.74 7.17
C GLN A 40 12.29 -8.96 5.87
N ALA A 41 11.05 -8.82 5.41
CA ALA A 41 10.73 -8.05 4.20
C ALA A 41 11.20 -6.58 4.32
N LYS A 42 11.01 -5.94 5.47
CA LYS A 42 11.51 -4.57 5.70
C LYS A 42 13.04 -4.48 5.68
N ALA A 43 13.73 -5.48 6.22
CA ALA A 43 15.19 -5.52 6.21
C ALA A 43 15.71 -5.72 4.78
N GLU A 44 15.07 -6.59 4.00
CA GLU A 44 15.35 -6.81 2.59
C GLU A 44 15.13 -5.51 1.78
N ASP A 45 13.97 -4.87 1.94
CA ASP A 45 13.66 -3.58 1.30
C ASP A 45 14.73 -2.52 1.64
N ALA A 46 15.14 -2.43 2.90
CA ALA A 46 16.17 -1.47 3.32
C ALA A 46 17.54 -1.78 2.68
N LEU A 47 17.92 -3.05 2.55
CA LEU A 47 19.14 -3.46 1.85
C LEU A 47 19.07 -3.13 0.36
N HIS A 48 17.91 -3.35 -0.27
CA HIS A 48 17.67 -3.00 -1.67
C HIS A 48 17.77 -1.50 -1.89
N VAL A 49 17.12 -0.68 -1.06
CA VAL A 49 17.22 0.79 -1.14
C VAL A 49 18.67 1.24 -0.96
N ARG A 50 19.38 0.73 0.05
CA ARG A 50 20.79 1.09 0.27
C ARG A 50 21.67 0.70 -0.91
N ARG A 51 21.42 -0.47 -1.52
CA ARG A 51 22.16 -0.93 -2.70
C ARG A 51 21.88 -0.04 -3.91
N LEU A 52 20.62 0.35 -4.12
CA LEU A 52 20.23 1.25 -5.20
C LEU A 52 20.84 2.65 -5.00
N GLU A 53 20.81 3.18 -3.77
CA GLU A 53 21.45 4.47 -3.43
C GLU A 53 22.97 4.40 -3.59
N ALA A 54 23.63 3.32 -3.18
CA ALA A 54 25.08 3.14 -3.38
C ALA A 54 25.47 2.96 -4.86
N GLN A 55 24.56 2.42 -5.68
CA GLN A 55 24.74 2.25 -7.12
C GLN A 55 24.30 3.49 -7.93
N LYS A 56 23.67 4.46 -7.26
CA LYS A 56 23.33 5.76 -7.83
C LYS A 56 24.64 6.52 -8.02
N ARG A 57 25.16 6.52 -9.25
CA ARG A 57 26.23 7.45 -9.64
C ARG A 57 25.63 8.85 -9.56
N ASP A 58 26.32 9.78 -8.90
CA ASP A 58 25.97 11.20 -8.81
C ASP A 58 25.60 11.74 -10.20
N GLY A 59 24.30 11.69 -10.53
CA GLY A 59 23.72 12.21 -11.77
C GLY A 59 22.66 13.26 -11.48
N GLY A 60 22.70 13.86 -10.28
CA GLY A 60 21.70 14.82 -9.80
C GLY A 60 22.20 15.75 -8.69
N LYS A 61 23.51 15.92 -8.54
CA LYS A 61 24.02 17.20 -8.00
C LYS A 61 23.87 18.20 -9.15
N TYR A 62 23.18 19.32 -8.93
CA TYR A 62 22.73 20.35 -9.89
C TYR A 62 21.28 20.21 -10.36
N GLY A 63 20.36 20.80 -9.59
CA GLY A 63 18.98 21.05 -10.02
C GLY A 63 18.08 21.57 -8.89
N GLY A 64 18.16 22.86 -8.60
CA GLY A 64 17.18 23.57 -7.77
C GLY A 64 17.75 24.22 -6.51
N GLY A 65 18.54 25.29 -6.68
CA GLY A 65 18.70 26.28 -5.62
C GLY A 65 17.35 26.95 -5.38
N ASN A 66 16.90 26.95 -4.12
CA ASN A 66 16.04 28.00 -3.61
C ASN A 66 16.73 28.54 -2.37
N ASP A 67 17.41 29.66 -2.58
CA ASP A 67 17.97 30.54 -1.58
C ASP A 67 16.85 31.08 -0.69
N GLU A 68 16.61 30.44 0.45
CA GLU A 68 15.92 31.09 1.58
C GLU A 68 16.98 31.51 2.63
N SER A 69 17.82 32.46 2.23
CA SER A 69 18.55 33.32 3.16
C SER A 69 18.33 34.78 2.80
N GLY A 70 17.44 35.43 3.54
CA GLY A 70 17.15 36.86 3.50
C GLY A 70 15.80 37.09 4.19
N ALA A 71 15.66 37.81 5.29
CA ALA A 71 16.58 38.67 6.00
C ALA A 71 16.14 38.76 7.47
N SER A 72 17.14 38.87 8.33
CA SER A 72 17.05 39.58 9.59
C SER A 72 16.45 40.99 9.42
N SER A 73 15.36 41.26 10.13
CA SER A 73 15.09 42.52 10.84
C SER A 73 14.09 42.24 11.96
#